data_AF-A0A2I0P0N2-F1
#
_entry.id   AF-A0A2I0P0N2-F1
#
_cell.length_a   1.000
_cell.length_b   1.000
_cell.length_c   1.000
_cell.angle_alpha   90.00
_cell.angle_beta   90.00
_cell.angle_gamma   90.00
#
_symmetry.space_group_name_H-M   'P 1'
#
loop_
_entity.id
_entity.type
_entity.pdbx_description
1 polymer ?
#
loop_
_entity_poly.entity_id
_entity_poly.type
_entity_poly.pdbx_seq_one_letter_code
_entity_poly.pdbx_strand_id
1 'polypeptide(L)'
;MIDRSILSQAYFARGHVARHQLDSYNHFLTHNLHKVVEEQRVIETDIESRGKGNEPVSVELGDLRILRPLVREADGSQSELFPGEARLRNITYAAPIQLGLTLVQGGVRQEPVIATIGQLPIMVGSVACNLSPLTEEERISHGEDPLDPGGYFIVNGTERVLMTLEDLASNKIMTEFTERYNERIYVAKVFSQFRGYRALVVVERNRKNLLEVTFPSVAGHLRFVDLMRALGMVNDAEVVKAVSTDEEILTFMMQNLEESECDSVECGVMYVGKKLAPNQTRDYQKKRAEFVLDNYLLPHLNYMMPRFVHEEDEEMMKLVRSVRLAKAHFLGRIAEACFDLVLDRRRI
;
A
#
# COMPACT_ATOMS: atom_id res chain seq x y z
N MET A 1 28.66 -38.75 -2.14
CA MET A 1 28.31 -37.64 -1.22
C MET A 1 28.51 -36.37 -2.02
N ILE A 2 27.48 -35.53 -2.20
CA ILE A 2 27.62 -34.30 -3.00
C ILE A 2 28.61 -33.38 -2.27
N ASP A 3 29.65 -32.95 -2.96
CA ASP A 3 30.59 -31.96 -2.42
C ASP A 3 29.87 -30.61 -2.29
N ARG A 4 29.62 -30.22 -1.04
CA ARG A 4 28.92 -28.98 -0.70
C ARG A 4 29.74 -27.74 -1.06
N SER A 5 31.06 -27.88 -1.24
CA SER A 5 31.93 -26.77 -1.63
C SER A 5 31.62 -26.26 -3.05
N ILE A 6 31.37 -27.18 -3.98
CA ILE A 6 31.00 -26.87 -5.37
C ILE A 6 29.66 -26.10 -5.40
N LEU A 7 28.68 -26.56 -4.62
CA LEU A 7 27.38 -25.89 -4.50
C LEU A 7 27.51 -24.48 -3.90
N SER A 8 28.34 -24.34 -2.86
CA SER A 8 28.59 -23.05 -2.22
C SER A 8 29.27 -22.06 -3.18
N GLN A 9 30.30 -22.50 -3.91
CA GLN A 9 31.00 -21.67 -4.90
C GLN A 9 30.08 -21.25 -6.05
N ALA A 10 29.20 -22.14 -6.51
CA ALA A 10 28.22 -21.80 -7.53
C ALA A 10 27.16 -20.80 -7.02
N TYR A 11 26.72 -20.93 -5.76
CA TYR A 11 25.74 -20.02 -5.16
C TYR A 11 26.30 -18.62 -4.88
N PHE A 12 27.52 -18.55 -4.35
CA PHE A 12 28.23 -17.28 -4.12
C PHE A 12 29.00 -16.79 -5.33
N ALA A 13 28.66 -17.30 -6.52
CA ALA A 13 29.23 -16.80 -7.77
C ALA A 13 28.97 -15.30 -7.91
N ARG A 14 29.85 -14.62 -8.64
CA ARG A 14 29.90 -13.16 -8.77
C ARG A 14 28.55 -12.50 -9.05
N GLY A 15 27.73 -13.10 -9.91
CA GLY A 15 26.39 -12.59 -10.26
C GLY A 15 25.38 -12.57 -9.12
N HIS A 16 25.70 -13.15 -7.95
CA HIS A 16 24.78 -13.24 -6.80
C HIS A 16 24.98 -12.14 -5.74
N VAL A 17 26.10 -11.39 -5.77
CA VAL A 17 26.44 -10.42 -4.71
C VAL A 17 25.42 -9.28 -4.61
N ALA A 18 25.17 -8.58 -5.71
CA ALA A 18 24.19 -7.48 -5.78
C ALA A 18 22.80 -7.91 -6.29
N ARG A 19 22.61 -9.23 -6.50
CA ARG A 19 21.45 -9.78 -7.20
C ARG A 19 20.12 -9.40 -6.59
N HIS A 20 20.03 -9.39 -5.26
CA HIS A 20 18.80 -9.02 -4.56
C HIS A 20 18.34 -7.58 -4.89
N GLN A 21 19.27 -6.63 -5.03
CA GLN A 21 18.96 -5.26 -5.43
C GLN A 21 18.55 -5.19 -6.90
N LEU A 22 19.33 -5.85 -7.76
CA LEU A 22 19.11 -5.87 -9.21
C LEU A 22 17.77 -6.52 -9.57
N ASP A 23 17.48 -7.70 -9.03
CA ASP A 23 16.24 -8.43 -9.27
C ASP A 23 15.02 -7.63 -8.79
N SER A 24 15.12 -7.01 -7.60
CA SER A 24 14.08 -6.13 -7.07
C SER A 24 13.83 -4.91 -7.97
N TYR A 25 14.89 -4.23 -8.40
CA TYR A 25 14.79 -3.05 -9.25
C TYR A 25 14.32 -3.40 -10.67
N ASN A 26 14.77 -4.52 -11.25
CA ASN A 26 14.30 -5.01 -12.54
C ASN A 26 12.80 -5.35 -12.50
N HIS A 27 12.34 -6.01 -11.44
CA HIS A 27 10.91 -6.26 -11.23
C HIS A 27 10.13 -4.95 -11.05
N PHE A 28 10.71 -3.96 -10.36
CA PHE A 28 10.11 -2.64 -10.23
C PHE A 28 9.90 -1.97 -11.60
N LEU A 29 10.93 -1.96 -12.46
CA LEU A 29 10.87 -1.37 -13.81
C LEU A 29 9.85 -2.08 -14.72
N THR A 30 9.88 -3.41 -14.72
CA THR A 30 9.13 -4.22 -15.70
C THR A 30 7.70 -4.52 -15.29
N HIS A 31 7.37 -4.47 -13.99
CA HIS A 31 6.05 -4.85 -13.48
C HIS A 31 5.44 -3.80 -12.56
N ASN A 32 6.13 -3.39 -11.49
CA ASN A 32 5.49 -2.56 -10.46
C ASN A 32 5.13 -1.16 -10.96
N LEU A 33 5.97 -0.54 -11.78
CA LEU A 33 5.67 0.78 -12.36
C LEU A 33 4.41 0.76 -13.23
N HIS A 34 4.23 -0.28 -14.04
CA HIS A 34 3.02 -0.46 -14.84
C HIS A 34 1.78 -0.60 -13.95
N LYS A 35 1.88 -1.37 -12.86
CA LYS A 35 0.78 -1.49 -11.88
C LYS A 35 0.41 -0.15 -11.26
N VAL A 36 1.39 0.71 -10.94
CA VAL A 36 1.09 2.04 -10.39
C VAL A 36 0.34 2.93 -11.40
N VAL A 37 0.72 2.87 -12.67
CA VAL A 37 0.04 3.62 -13.74
C VAL A 37 -1.36 3.08 -14.00
N GLU A 38 -1.52 1.75 -14.07
CA GLU A 38 -2.81 1.08 -14.24
C GLU A 38 -3.72 1.28 -13.01
N GLU A 39 -3.13 1.38 -11.83
CA GLU A 39 -3.86 1.83 -10.67
C GLU A 39 -4.37 3.24 -10.94
N GLN A 40 -3.56 4.29 -11.11
CA GLN A 40 -4.13 5.63 -11.28
C GLN A 40 -5.11 5.73 -12.46
N ARG A 41 -4.72 5.21 -13.64
CA ARG A 41 -5.39 5.13 -14.97
C ARG A 41 -6.10 6.38 -15.50
N VAL A 42 -6.88 7.07 -14.70
CA VAL A 42 -7.62 8.28 -15.08
C VAL A 42 -7.24 9.40 -14.13
N ILE A 43 -6.91 10.55 -14.70
CA ILE A 43 -6.72 11.81 -13.98
C ILE A 43 -7.86 12.72 -14.38
N GLU A 44 -8.73 13.03 -13.44
CA GLU A 44 -9.78 14.03 -13.64
C GLU A 44 -9.19 15.43 -13.59
N THR A 45 -9.73 16.32 -14.40
CA THR A 45 -9.30 17.72 -14.43
C THR A 45 -10.45 18.62 -14.02
N ASP A 46 -10.15 19.64 -13.21
CA ASP A 46 -11.13 20.67 -12.82
C ASP A 46 -11.39 21.67 -13.96
N ILE A 47 -11.06 21.31 -15.21
CA ILE A 47 -11.18 22.19 -16.38
C ILE A 47 -12.63 22.14 -16.88
N GLU A 48 -13.52 22.81 -16.16
CA GLU A 48 -14.94 22.92 -16.54
C GLU A 48 -15.19 23.90 -17.71
N SER A 49 -14.17 24.57 -18.26
CA SER A 49 -14.41 25.76 -19.12
C SER A 49 -13.40 26.04 -20.24
N ARG A 50 -12.99 25.03 -21.03
CA ARG A 50 -12.21 25.30 -22.28
C ARG A 50 -12.75 24.66 -23.57
N GLY A 51 -13.81 23.86 -23.51
CA GLY A 51 -14.50 23.33 -24.69
C GLY A 51 -15.82 24.06 -24.97
N LYS A 52 -16.25 24.11 -26.23
CA LYS A 52 -17.63 24.46 -26.59
C LYS A 52 -18.57 23.37 -26.02
N GLY A 53 -19.03 23.48 -24.77
CA GLY A 53 -20.04 22.55 -24.24
C GLY A 53 -20.05 22.22 -22.74
N ASN A 54 -19.16 22.75 -21.89
CA ASN A 54 -19.06 22.36 -20.46
C ASN A 54 -18.91 20.84 -20.23
N GLU A 55 -18.26 20.13 -21.15
CA GLU A 55 -18.05 18.69 -21.02
C GLU A 55 -16.85 18.41 -20.12
N PRO A 56 -16.93 17.40 -19.22
CA PRO A 56 -15.81 17.03 -18.36
C PRO A 56 -14.63 16.54 -19.20
N VAL A 57 -13.44 16.96 -18.79
CA VAL A 57 -12.16 16.58 -19.41
C VAL A 57 -11.39 15.70 -18.44
N SER A 58 -11.00 14.51 -18.89
CA SER A 58 -10.13 13.61 -18.15
C SER A 58 -8.96 13.15 -19.02
N VAL A 59 -7.87 12.77 -18.36
CA VAL A 59 -6.68 12.24 -19.01
C VAL A 59 -6.54 10.77 -18.63
N GLU A 60 -6.61 9.90 -19.62
CA GLU A 60 -6.33 8.48 -19.44
C GLU A 60 -4.84 8.21 -19.64
N LEU A 61 -4.24 7.53 -18.67
CA LEU A 61 -2.88 7.05 -18.71
C LEU A 61 -2.83 5.71 -19.44
N GLY A 62 -1.97 5.63 -20.45
CA GLY A 62 -1.73 4.44 -21.25
C GLY A 62 -0.39 3.79 -20.93
N ASP A 63 0.29 3.31 -21.97
CA ASP A 63 1.52 2.54 -21.82
C ASP A 63 2.68 3.38 -21.29
N LEU A 64 3.33 2.86 -20.25
CA LEU A 64 4.57 3.39 -19.68
C LEU A 64 5.77 2.74 -20.38
N ARG A 65 6.79 3.54 -20.72
CA ARG A 65 8.08 3.05 -21.21
C ARG A 65 9.21 3.79 -20.52
N ILE A 66 10.12 3.04 -19.90
CA ILE A 66 11.39 3.56 -19.43
C ILE A 66 12.40 3.37 -20.55
N LEU A 67 12.99 4.46 -21.03
CA LEU A 67 14.03 4.42 -22.05
C LEU A 67 15.38 4.04 -21.42
N ARG A 68 16.45 4.15 -22.22
CA ARG A 68 17.82 3.99 -21.74
C ARG A 68 18.41 5.32 -21.27
N PRO A 69 19.41 5.31 -20.37
CA PRO A 69 20.11 6.51 -19.93
C PRO A 69 20.69 7.31 -21.09
N LEU A 70 20.38 8.60 -21.11
CA LEU A 70 20.85 9.53 -22.12
C LEU A 70 21.22 10.87 -21.47
N VAL A 71 22.16 11.58 -22.08
CA VAL A 71 22.53 12.95 -21.70
C VAL A 71 22.07 13.90 -22.77
N ARG A 72 21.54 15.05 -22.35
CA ARG A 72 21.20 16.15 -23.24
C ARG A 72 22.24 17.25 -23.07
N GLU A 73 22.96 17.54 -24.13
CA GLU A 73 23.99 18.57 -24.15
C GLU A 73 23.39 19.97 -24.29
N ALA A 74 24.21 21.00 -24.06
CA ALA A 74 23.78 22.40 -24.10
C ALA A 74 23.26 22.84 -25.49
N ASP A 75 23.75 22.20 -26.55
CA ASP A 75 23.28 22.39 -27.93
C ASP A 75 21.94 21.68 -28.24
N GLY A 76 21.43 20.91 -27.28
CA GLY A 76 20.20 20.15 -27.39
C GLY A 76 20.37 18.76 -28.01
N SER A 77 21.59 18.37 -28.40
CA SER A 77 21.88 17.01 -28.86
C SER A 77 21.70 16.00 -27.72
N GLN A 78 21.36 14.76 -28.09
CA GLN A 78 21.18 13.66 -27.14
C GLN A 78 22.12 12.52 -27.52
N SER A 79 22.87 12.03 -26.54
CA SER A 79 23.72 10.84 -26.69
C SER A 79 23.43 9.87 -25.56
N GLU A 80 23.78 8.60 -25.78
CA GLU A 80 23.78 7.62 -24.71
C GLU A 80 24.72 8.09 -23.60
N LEU A 81 24.30 7.86 -22.35
CA LEU A 81 25.11 8.17 -21.19
C LEU A 81 25.65 6.84 -20.63
N PHE A 82 26.95 6.78 -20.36
CA PHE A 82 27.56 5.64 -19.65
C PHE A 82 27.85 5.97 -18.18
N PRO A 83 27.88 4.98 -17.26
CA PRO A 83 28.10 5.23 -15.84
C PRO A 83 29.40 5.99 -15.53
N GLY A 84 30.52 5.65 -16.18
CA GLY A 84 31.81 6.33 -16.03
C GLY A 84 31.74 7.81 -16.42
N GLU A 85 31.02 8.15 -17.49
CA GLU A 85 30.80 9.53 -17.90
C GLU A 85 29.95 10.29 -16.88
N ALA A 86 28.91 9.66 -16.34
CA ALA A 86 28.04 10.26 -15.33
C ALA A 86 28.82 10.61 -14.06
N ARG A 87 29.75 9.73 -13.64
CA ARG A 87 30.70 9.95 -12.54
C ARG A 87 31.60 11.15 -12.80
N LEU A 88 32.32 11.15 -13.92
CA LEU A 88 33.31 12.17 -14.24
C LEU A 88 32.69 13.56 -14.45
N ARG A 89 31.47 13.63 -14.98
CA ARG A 89 30.78 14.89 -15.30
C ARG A 89 29.90 15.41 -14.18
N ASN A 90 29.84 14.75 -13.02
CA ASN A 90 28.95 15.10 -11.91
C ASN A 90 27.47 15.18 -12.29
N ILE A 91 27.01 14.31 -13.18
CA ILE A 91 25.61 14.23 -13.63
C ILE A 91 24.92 12.97 -13.09
N THR A 92 23.59 12.94 -13.18
CA THR A 92 22.80 11.79 -12.73
C THR A 92 22.60 10.81 -13.87
N TYR A 93 22.89 9.53 -13.62
CA TYR A 93 22.67 8.44 -14.56
C TYR A 93 21.18 8.06 -14.57
N ALA A 94 20.40 8.70 -15.43
CA ALA A 94 18.94 8.56 -15.48
C ALA A 94 18.43 8.39 -16.90
N ALA A 95 17.27 7.75 -17.02
CA ALA A 95 16.59 7.52 -18.28
C ALA A 95 15.23 8.24 -18.35
N PRO A 96 14.80 8.71 -19.54
CA PRO A 96 13.49 9.30 -19.72
C PRO A 96 12.37 8.29 -19.48
N ILE A 97 11.32 8.74 -18.79
CA ILE A 97 10.07 8.02 -18.64
C ILE A 97 9.08 8.57 -19.65
N GLN A 98 8.63 7.75 -20.59
CA GLN A 98 7.58 8.08 -21.55
C GLN A 98 6.26 7.44 -21.12
N LEU A 99 5.17 8.20 -21.24
CA LEU A 99 3.83 7.74 -20.93
C LEU A 99 2.88 8.14 -22.06
N GLY A 100 2.07 7.18 -22.52
CA GLY A 100 0.94 7.48 -23.40
C GLY A 100 -0.16 8.20 -22.64
N LEU A 101 -0.62 9.33 -23.16
CA LEU A 101 -1.70 10.12 -22.58
C LEU A 101 -2.83 10.24 -23.61
N THR A 102 -4.05 9.89 -23.20
CA THR A 102 -5.24 9.99 -24.05
C THR A 102 -6.20 11.00 -23.42
N LEU A 103 -6.48 12.09 -24.12
CA LEU A 103 -7.45 13.07 -23.66
C LEU A 103 -8.87 12.55 -23.94
N VAL A 104 -9.72 12.55 -22.91
CA VAL A 104 -11.13 12.18 -23.03
C VAL A 104 -11.97 13.40 -22.71
N GLN A 105 -12.81 13.80 -23.67
CA GLN A 105 -13.69 14.96 -23.55
C GLN A 105 -15.10 14.53 -23.93
N GLY A 106 -16.06 14.67 -23.01
CA GLY A 106 -17.46 14.29 -23.26
C GLY A 106 -17.65 12.81 -23.65
N GLY A 107 -16.74 11.93 -23.21
CA GLY A 107 -16.71 10.51 -23.59
C GLY A 107 -16.02 10.20 -24.92
N VAL A 108 -15.57 11.21 -25.67
CA VAL A 108 -14.80 11.03 -26.91
C VAL A 108 -13.31 10.95 -26.57
N ARG A 109 -12.68 9.84 -26.94
CA ARG A 109 -11.24 9.60 -26.78
C ARG A 109 -10.49 10.18 -27.98
N GLN A 110 -9.56 11.10 -27.73
CA GLN A 110 -8.68 11.67 -28.76
C GLN A 110 -7.51 10.73 -29.08
N GLU A 111 -6.69 11.10 -30.06
CA GLU A 111 -5.48 10.31 -30.38
C GLU A 111 -4.48 10.32 -29.22
N PRO A 112 -3.88 9.17 -28.87
CA PRO A 112 -2.89 9.09 -27.81
C PRO A 112 -1.63 9.91 -28.15
N VAL A 113 -1.18 10.73 -27.19
CA VAL A 113 0.07 11.48 -27.27
C VAL A 113 1.10 10.86 -26.34
N ILE A 114 2.29 10.55 -26.85
CA ILE A 114 3.39 10.09 -26.02
C ILE A 114 4.11 11.31 -25.44
N ALA A 115 4.14 11.41 -24.12
CA ALA A 115 4.81 12.49 -23.41
C ALA A 115 5.94 11.95 -22.51
N THR A 116 7.05 12.67 -22.46
CA THR A 116 8.10 12.41 -21.45
C THR A 116 7.68 13.07 -20.14
N ILE A 117 7.39 12.27 -19.11
CA ILE A 117 6.88 12.75 -17.82
C ILE A 117 7.99 13.04 -16.79
N GLY A 118 9.20 12.55 -17.04
CA GLY A 118 10.31 12.74 -16.13
C GLY A 118 11.53 11.89 -16.48
N GLN A 119 12.47 11.85 -15.55
CA GLN A 119 13.70 11.05 -15.61
C GLN A 119 13.75 10.11 -14.40
N LEU A 120 14.11 8.85 -14.62
CA LEU A 120 14.26 7.83 -13.58
C LEU A 120 15.74 7.46 -13.44
N PRO A 121 16.37 7.61 -12.26
CA PRO A 121 17.71 7.09 -12.03
C PRO A 121 17.77 5.59 -12.32
N ILE A 122 18.72 5.17 -13.14
CA ILE A 122 18.89 3.76 -13.53
C ILE A 122 19.99 3.11 -12.68
N MET A 123 19.70 1.93 -12.14
CA MET A 123 20.68 1.18 -11.35
C MET A 123 21.74 0.57 -12.28
N VAL A 124 23.02 0.73 -11.94
CA VAL A 124 24.13 0.16 -12.71
C VAL A 124 24.00 -1.38 -12.69
N GLY A 125 24.06 -2.00 -13.87
CA GLY A 125 23.88 -3.45 -14.04
C GLY A 125 22.42 -3.93 -14.14
N SER A 126 21.42 -3.05 -14.00
CA SER A 126 20.01 -3.40 -14.24
C SER A 126 19.70 -3.59 -15.72
N VAL A 127 18.53 -4.16 -16.05
CA VAL A 127 18.11 -4.41 -17.45
C VAL A 127 18.03 -3.15 -18.31
N ALA A 128 17.79 -1.99 -17.70
CA ALA A 128 17.73 -0.70 -18.40
C ALA A 128 19.09 -0.01 -18.52
N CYS A 129 20.14 -0.53 -17.88
CA CYS A 129 21.48 0.03 -17.94
C CYS A 129 22.11 -0.16 -19.34
N ASN A 130 22.86 0.83 -19.80
CA ASN A 130 23.61 0.76 -21.05
C ASN A 130 24.74 -0.27 -21.03
N LEU A 131 25.20 -0.69 -19.84
CA LEU A 131 26.18 -1.77 -19.68
C LEU A 131 25.56 -3.18 -19.74
N SER A 132 24.24 -3.32 -19.62
CA SER A 132 23.59 -4.63 -19.59
C SER A 132 23.72 -5.46 -20.87
N PRO A 133 23.62 -4.89 -22.09
CA PRO A 133 23.77 -5.67 -23.32
C PRO A 133 25.23 -5.90 -23.75
N LEU A 134 26.20 -5.21 -23.12
CA LEU A 134 27.59 -5.21 -23.54
C LEU A 134 28.37 -6.44 -23.08
N THR A 135 29.35 -6.88 -23.88
CA THR A 135 30.34 -7.89 -23.47
C THR A 135 31.35 -7.31 -22.46
N GLU A 136 32.16 -8.18 -21.84
CA GLU A 136 33.22 -7.72 -20.94
C GLU A 136 34.25 -6.83 -21.65
N GLU A 137 34.61 -7.16 -22.88
CA GLU A 137 35.55 -6.37 -23.69
C GLU A 137 34.98 -4.99 -24.04
N GLU A 138 33.70 -4.93 -24.40
CA GLU A 138 33.01 -3.66 -24.69
C GLU A 138 32.94 -2.79 -23.43
N ARG A 139 32.66 -3.37 -22.26
CA ARG A 139 32.69 -2.64 -20.97
C ARG A 139 34.05 -2.03 -20.69
N ILE A 140 35.14 -2.78 -20.89
CA ILE A 140 36.51 -2.27 -20.73
C ILE A 140 36.76 -1.09 -21.67
N SER A 141 36.28 -1.19 -22.92
CA SER A 141 36.45 -0.11 -23.90
C SER A 141 35.73 1.19 -23.50
N HIS A 142 34.64 1.08 -22.73
CA HIS A 142 33.93 2.20 -22.11
C HIS A 142 34.51 2.64 -20.76
N GLY A 143 35.64 2.08 -20.33
CA GLY A 143 36.33 2.44 -19.09
C GLY A 143 35.68 1.88 -17.82
N GLU A 144 34.83 0.86 -17.96
CA GLU A 144 34.19 0.18 -16.84
C GLU A 144 34.98 -1.06 -16.42
N ASP A 145 35.00 -1.36 -15.13
CA ASP A 145 35.58 -2.60 -14.62
C ASP A 145 34.62 -3.77 -14.90
N PRO A 146 35.05 -4.80 -15.66
CA PRO A 146 34.26 -6.00 -15.87
C PRO A 146 33.85 -6.66 -14.58
N LEU A 147 34.59 -6.47 -13.47
CA LEU A 147 34.39 -7.08 -12.15
C LEU A 147 33.35 -6.38 -11.27
N ASP A 148 32.92 -5.17 -11.64
CA ASP A 148 31.90 -4.41 -10.89
C ASP A 148 30.59 -5.23 -10.76
N PRO A 149 30.09 -5.47 -9.53
CA PRO A 149 28.81 -6.15 -9.32
C PRO A 149 27.59 -5.29 -9.69
N GLY A 150 27.72 -3.97 -9.79
CA GLY A 150 26.60 -3.05 -9.94
C GLY A 150 25.72 -2.98 -8.68
N GLY A 151 24.44 -2.64 -8.85
CA GLY A 151 23.48 -2.58 -7.74
C GLY A 151 23.42 -1.24 -7.00
N TYR A 152 23.95 -0.18 -7.61
CA TYR A 152 23.97 1.19 -7.07
C TYR A 152 23.52 2.20 -8.13
N PHE A 153 23.29 3.43 -7.70
CA PHE A 153 22.89 4.55 -8.55
C PHE A 153 23.99 5.60 -8.60
N ILE A 154 24.10 6.32 -9.71
CA ILE A 154 24.99 7.49 -9.82
C ILE A 154 24.11 8.73 -9.87
N VAL A 155 24.19 9.55 -8.83
CA VAL A 155 23.40 10.78 -8.68
C VAL A 155 24.37 11.95 -8.48
N ASN A 156 24.35 12.90 -9.41
CA ASN A 156 25.27 14.04 -9.44
C ASN A 156 26.74 13.60 -9.32
N GLY A 157 27.13 12.56 -10.06
CA GLY A 157 28.47 11.96 -10.02
C GLY A 157 28.76 11.08 -8.80
N THR A 158 27.95 11.16 -7.74
CA THR A 158 28.15 10.36 -6.52
C THR A 158 27.44 9.01 -6.60
N GLU A 159 28.14 7.95 -6.25
CA GLU A 159 27.55 6.62 -6.13
C GLU A 159 26.72 6.51 -4.85
N ARG A 160 25.51 5.98 -4.99
CA ARG A 160 24.55 5.83 -3.90
C ARG A 160 23.97 4.43 -3.93
N VAL A 161 24.09 3.73 -2.81
CA VAL A 161 23.50 2.41 -2.59
C VAL A 161 22.27 2.58 -1.71
N LEU A 162 21.19 1.87 -2.04
CA LEU A 162 20.03 1.76 -1.16
C LEU A 162 20.22 0.56 -0.25
N MET A 163 20.23 0.80 1.06
CA MET A 163 20.28 -0.26 2.06
C MET A 163 18.89 -0.86 2.24
N THR A 164 18.80 -2.19 2.28
CA THR A 164 17.55 -2.87 2.63
C THR A 164 17.17 -2.54 4.06
N LEU A 165 15.92 -2.15 4.27
CA LEU A 165 15.35 -1.95 5.60
C LEU A 165 14.59 -3.19 6.02
N GLU A 166 14.80 -3.59 7.27
CA GLU A 166 13.95 -4.58 7.93
C GLU A 166 12.75 -3.86 8.55
N ASP A 167 11.55 -4.33 8.22
CA ASP A 167 10.29 -3.82 8.78
C ASP A 167 9.42 -5.01 9.21
N LEU A 168 8.56 -4.76 10.19
CA LEU A 168 7.57 -5.74 10.63
C LEU A 168 6.64 -6.09 9.48
N ALA A 169 6.33 -7.38 9.33
CA ALA A 169 5.45 -7.87 8.29
C ALA A 169 4.10 -7.14 8.32
N SER A 170 3.76 -6.46 7.23
CA SER A 170 2.47 -5.79 7.07
C SER A 170 1.34 -6.81 6.86
N ASN A 171 0.12 -6.38 7.12
CA ASN A 171 -1.12 -7.14 6.91
C ASN A 171 -1.18 -8.47 7.70
N LYS A 172 -0.42 -8.60 8.79
CA LYS A 172 -0.44 -9.74 9.71
C LYS A 172 -0.88 -9.30 11.11
N ILE A 173 -1.62 -10.17 11.76
CA ILE A 173 -2.05 -10.00 13.16
C ILE A 173 -0.87 -10.34 14.06
N MET A 174 -0.46 -9.36 14.85
CA MET A 174 0.60 -9.49 15.85
C MET A 174 -0.02 -9.28 17.23
N THR A 175 0.37 -10.12 18.18
CA THR A 175 -0.15 -10.08 19.54
C THR A 175 0.98 -9.74 20.50
N GLU A 176 0.73 -8.82 21.42
CA GLU A 176 1.67 -8.43 22.47
C GLU A 176 0.91 -8.18 23.77
N PHE A 177 1.60 -8.23 24.91
CA PHE A 177 1.09 -7.66 26.15
C PHE A 177 2.04 -6.59 26.64
N THR A 178 1.48 -5.53 27.22
CA THR A 178 2.25 -4.51 27.93
C THR A 178 1.93 -4.60 29.41
N GLU A 179 2.95 -4.61 30.25
CA GLU A 179 2.77 -4.49 31.70
C GLU A 179 2.77 -3.01 32.10
N ARG A 180 1.64 -2.51 32.61
CA ARG A 180 1.51 -1.16 33.18
C ARG A 180 0.90 -1.28 34.57
N TYR A 181 1.49 -0.63 35.56
CA TYR A 181 0.98 -0.62 36.95
C TYR A 181 0.69 -2.03 37.49
N ASN A 182 1.60 -2.99 37.26
CA ASN A 182 1.45 -4.42 37.61
C ASN A 182 0.27 -5.15 36.95
N GLU A 183 -0.26 -4.63 35.85
CA GLU A 183 -1.32 -5.28 35.08
C GLU A 183 -0.90 -5.51 33.63
N ARG A 184 -1.30 -6.66 33.09
CA ARG A 184 -1.09 -7.03 31.70
C ARG A 184 -2.23 -6.50 30.84
N ILE A 185 -1.92 -5.58 29.95
CA ILE A 185 -2.82 -5.11 28.90
C ILE A 185 -2.50 -5.94 27.65
N TYR A 186 -3.48 -6.72 27.21
CA TYR A 186 -3.36 -7.59 26.05
C TYR A 186 -3.79 -6.84 24.79
N VAL A 187 -2.95 -6.89 23.77
CA VAL A 187 -3.09 -6.09 22.56
C VAL A 187 -2.87 -6.97 21.34
N ALA A 188 -3.79 -6.89 20.38
CA ALA A 188 -3.61 -7.41 19.04
C ALA A 188 -3.56 -6.23 18.05
N LYS A 189 -2.50 -6.16 17.25
CA LYS A 189 -2.27 -5.07 16.30
C LYS A 189 -1.97 -5.56 14.90
N VAL A 190 -2.35 -4.75 13.92
CA VAL A 190 -2.10 -4.99 12.50
C VAL A 190 -1.59 -3.71 11.85
N PHE A 191 -0.43 -3.79 11.21
CA PHE A 191 0.02 -2.77 10.27
C PHE A 191 -0.63 -3.00 8.91
N SER A 192 -1.80 -2.40 8.70
CA SER A 192 -2.54 -2.53 7.47
C SER A 192 -1.99 -1.58 6.40
N GLN A 193 -1.51 -2.12 5.29
CA GLN A 193 -0.91 -1.36 4.20
C GLN A 193 -1.61 -1.63 2.86
N PHE A 194 -1.94 -0.56 2.14
CA PHE A 194 -2.52 -0.61 0.79
C PHE A 194 -2.13 0.63 0.00
N ARG A 195 -1.66 0.45 -1.24
CA ARG A 195 -1.33 1.54 -2.19
C ARG A 195 -0.55 2.71 -1.58
N GLY A 196 0.48 2.40 -0.79
CA GLY A 196 1.35 3.39 -0.14
C GLY A 196 0.83 3.95 1.19
N TYR A 197 -0.45 3.78 1.51
CA TYR A 197 -0.98 4.16 2.83
C TYR A 197 -0.79 3.01 3.84
N ARG A 198 -0.31 3.35 5.05
CA ARG A 198 -0.09 2.42 6.17
C ARG A 198 -0.85 2.92 7.39
N ALA A 199 -1.71 2.08 7.96
CA ALA A 199 -2.47 2.35 9.17
C ALA A 199 -2.22 1.26 10.22
N LEU A 200 -1.96 1.69 11.45
CA LEU A 200 -1.88 0.80 12.60
C LEU A 200 -3.29 0.66 13.20
N VAL A 201 -3.86 -0.54 13.11
CA VAL A 201 -5.13 -0.88 13.77
C VAL A 201 -4.81 -1.71 15.00
N VAL A 202 -5.34 -1.29 16.15
CA VAL A 202 -5.10 -1.92 17.44
C VAL A 202 -6.44 -2.33 18.03
N VAL A 203 -6.53 -3.57 18.49
CA VAL A 203 -7.61 -4.08 19.33
C VAL A 203 -7.00 -4.46 20.66
N GLU A 204 -7.45 -3.82 21.73
CA GLU A 204 -6.95 -4.06 23.07
C GLU A 204 -8.09 -4.47 24.01
N ARG A 205 -7.79 -5.34 24.97
CA ARG A 205 -8.69 -5.65 26.07
C ARG A 205 -8.39 -4.73 27.25
N ASN A 206 -9.38 -3.95 27.66
CA ASN A 206 -9.28 -3.13 28.87
C ASN A 206 -9.51 -3.94 30.16
N ARG A 207 -9.38 -3.28 31.31
CA ARG A 207 -9.58 -3.90 32.65
C ARG A 207 -10.97 -4.50 32.88
N LYS A 208 -11.98 -3.99 32.18
CA LYS A 208 -13.37 -4.45 32.26
C LYS A 208 -13.67 -5.59 31.28
N ASN A 209 -12.64 -6.17 30.65
CA ASN A 209 -12.75 -7.18 29.58
C ASN A 209 -13.42 -6.68 28.30
N LEU A 210 -13.56 -5.36 28.15
CA LEU A 210 -14.13 -4.77 26.95
C LEU A 210 -13.03 -4.61 25.91
N LEU A 211 -13.39 -4.90 24.67
CA LEU A 211 -12.55 -4.70 23.50
C LEU A 211 -12.70 -3.28 22.98
N GLU A 212 -11.55 -2.64 22.86
CA GLU A 212 -11.42 -1.27 22.39
C GLU A 212 -10.58 -1.27 21.10
N VAL A 213 -11.03 -0.52 20.10
CA VAL A 213 -10.40 -0.44 18.78
C VAL A 213 -9.88 0.97 18.54
N THR A 214 -8.61 1.08 18.12
CA THR A 214 -7.95 2.34 17.81
C THR A 214 -7.27 2.29 16.44
N PHE A 215 -7.36 3.39 15.68
CA PHE A 215 -6.64 3.60 14.43
C PHE A 215 -6.49 5.12 14.15
N PRO A 216 -5.52 5.56 13.30
CA PRO A 216 -5.06 6.95 13.27
C PRO A 216 -6.13 8.03 13.02
N SER A 217 -7.23 7.69 12.36
CA SER A 217 -8.27 8.66 12.00
C SER A 217 -9.28 8.94 13.12
N VAL A 218 -9.28 8.18 14.20
CA VAL A 218 -10.23 8.31 15.31
C VAL A 218 -9.50 8.74 16.57
N ALA A 219 -10.02 9.78 17.23
CA ALA A 219 -9.52 10.20 18.52
C ALA A 219 -10.05 9.27 19.63
N GLY A 220 -9.13 8.63 20.36
CA GLY A 220 -9.45 7.68 21.42
C GLY A 220 -9.94 6.32 20.91
N HIS A 221 -10.66 5.62 21.78
CA HIS A 221 -11.03 4.21 21.58
C HIS A 221 -12.47 4.07 21.09
N LEU A 222 -12.74 3.16 20.15
CA LEU A 222 -14.09 2.76 19.76
C LEU A 222 -14.46 1.44 20.43
N ARG A 223 -15.73 1.31 20.84
CA ARG A 223 -16.27 0.02 21.30
C ARG A 223 -16.30 -0.95 20.13
N PHE A 224 -15.77 -2.15 20.34
CA PHE A 224 -15.63 -3.16 19.30
C PHE A 224 -16.97 -3.53 18.63
N VAL A 225 -18.01 -3.80 19.42
CA VAL A 225 -19.32 -4.24 18.90
C VAL A 225 -20.00 -3.13 18.08
N ASP A 226 -19.99 -1.88 18.56
CA ASP A 226 -20.55 -0.75 17.81
C ASP A 226 -19.84 -0.53 16.47
N LEU A 227 -18.51 -0.76 16.42
CA LEU A 227 -17.74 -0.71 15.18
C LEU A 227 -18.09 -1.88 14.24
N MET A 228 -18.27 -3.09 14.76
CA MET A 228 -18.72 -4.25 13.98
C MET A 228 -20.10 -4.01 13.36
N ARG A 229 -21.00 -3.35 14.10
CA ARG A 229 -22.31 -2.92 13.60
C ARG A 229 -22.21 -1.84 12.53
N ALA A 230 -21.32 -0.86 12.70
CA ALA A 230 -21.04 0.15 11.68
C ALA A 230 -20.52 -0.45 10.35
N LEU A 231 -19.83 -1.59 10.42
CA LEU A 231 -19.34 -2.34 9.25
C LEU A 231 -20.40 -3.25 8.61
N GLY A 232 -21.59 -3.38 9.21
CA GLY A 232 -22.74 -4.05 8.62
C GLY A 232 -23.16 -5.36 9.30
N MET A 233 -22.55 -5.77 10.40
CA MET A 233 -23.01 -6.94 11.17
C MET A 233 -24.14 -6.53 12.10
N VAL A 234 -25.38 -6.96 11.83
CA VAL A 234 -26.56 -6.55 12.61
C VAL A 234 -26.83 -7.49 13.76
N ASN A 235 -26.74 -8.80 13.49
CA ASN A 235 -27.11 -9.83 14.45
C ASN A 235 -25.97 -10.08 15.44
N ASP A 236 -26.28 -10.12 16.74
CA ASP A 236 -25.29 -10.44 17.78
C ASP A 236 -24.63 -11.80 17.55
N ALA A 237 -25.41 -12.77 17.08
CA ALA A 237 -24.91 -14.09 16.70
C ALA A 237 -23.85 -14.02 15.58
N GLU A 238 -23.96 -13.07 14.63
CA GLU A 238 -22.96 -12.88 13.58
C GLU A 238 -21.69 -12.24 14.14
N VAL A 239 -21.81 -11.24 15.00
CA VAL A 239 -20.66 -10.58 15.65
C VAL A 239 -19.85 -11.59 16.46
N VAL A 240 -20.55 -12.41 17.25
CA VAL A 240 -19.95 -13.46 18.08
C VAL A 240 -19.26 -14.51 17.20
N LYS A 241 -19.97 -15.04 16.20
CA LYS A 241 -19.42 -16.04 15.26
C LYS A 241 -18.24 -15.51 14.45
N ALA A 242 -18.20 -14.20 14.19
CA ALA A 242 -17.08 -13.57 13.50
C ALA A 242 -15.81 -13.48 14.36
N VAL A 243 -15.94 -13.48 15.68
CA VAL A 243 -14.81 -13.54 16.62
C VAL A 243 -14.42 -14.99 16.84
N SER A 244 -15.25 -15.79 17.52
CA SER A 244 -14.98 -17.20 17.75
C SER A 244 -16.23 -17.93 18.23
N THR A 245 -16.27 -19.25 18.07
CA THR A 245 -17.34 -20.12 18.59
C THR A 245 -16.97 -20.81 19.91
N ASP A 246 -15.81 -20.50 20.49
CA ASP A 246 -15.33 -21.09 21.74
C ASP A 246 -16.05 -20.55 22.97
N GLU A 247 -16.55 -21.43 23.85
CA GLU A 247 -17.31 -21.08 25.06
C GLU A 247 -16.61 -20.10 26.01
N GLU A 248 -15.27 -20.17 26.13
CA GLU A 248 -14.51 -19.24 26.96
C GLU A 248 -14.50 -17.83 26.36
N ILE A 249 -14.34 -17.74 25.04
CA ILE A 249 -14.37 -16.48 24.29
C ILE A 249 -15.79 -15.90 24.25
N LEU A 250 -16.80 -16.75 24.12
CA LEU A 250 -18.22 -16.37 24.16
C LEU A 250 -18.54 -15.57 25.42
N THR A 251 -18.02 -15.99 26.58
CA THR A 251 -18.26 -15.30 27.86
C THR A 251 -17.75 -13.85 27.83
N PHE A 252 -16.55 -13.61 27.28
CA PHE A 252 -16.03 -12.24 27.11
C PHE A 252 -16.85 -11.45 26.09
N MET A 253 -17.29 -12.09 25.01
CA MET A 253 -18.11 -11.44 23.99
C MET A 253 -19.48 -11.03 24.51
N MET A 254 -20.11 -11.80 25.41
CA MET A 254 -21.37 -11.41 26.04
C MET A 254 -21.24 -10.10 26.83
N GLN A 255 -20.14 -9.91 27.58
CA GLN A 255 -19.87 -8.65 28.29
C GLN A 255 -19.72 -7.47 27.33
N ASN A 256 -19.12 -7.70 26.15
CA ASN A 256 -18.97 -6.68 25.13
C ASN A 256 -20.29 -6.32 24.43
N LEU A 257 -21.19 -7.30 24.25
CA LEU A 257 -22.53 -7.08 23.71
C LEU A 257 -23.39 -6.26 24.67
N GLU A 258 -23.34 -6.55 25.97
CA GLU A 258 -24.10 -5.81 27.00
C GLU A 258 -23.72 -4.32 27.09
N GLU A 259 -22.44 -3.98 26.89
CA GLU A 259 -21.96 -2.59 26.91
C GLU A 259 -22.30 -1.82 25.61
N SER A 260 -22.69 -2.52 24.55
CA SER A 260 -22.95 -1.90 23.25
C SER A 260 -24.29 -1.17 23.25
N GLU A 261 -24.30 0.07 22.72
CA GLU A 261 -25.50 0.92 22.74
C GLU A 261 -26.25 0.95 21.40
N CYS A 262 -25.66 0.41 20.34
CA CYS A 262 -26.18 0.54 18.97
C CYS A 262 -26.84 -0.75 18.50
N ASP A 263 -28.13 -0.79 18.13
CA ASP A 263 -28.75 -2.05 17.63
C ASP A 263 -28.83 -2.14 16.09
N SER A 264 -28.35 -1.12 15.38
CA SER A 264 -28.45 -1.03 13.93
C SER A 264 -27.16 -0.52 13.28
N VAL A 265 -27.01 -0.79 11.98
CA VAL A 265 -25.86 -0.29 11.18
C VAL A 265 -25.81 1.23 11.22
N GLU A 266 -26.95 1.90 11.05
CA GLU A 266 -27.02 3.35 11.08
C GLU A 266 -26.60 3.91 12.44
N CYS A 267 -27.00 3.27 13.53
CA CYS A 267 -26.60 3.67 14.87
C CYS A 267 -25.07 3.55 15.05
N GLY A 268 -24.47 2.43 14.60
CA GLY A 268 -23.02 2.24 14.63
C GLY A 268 -22.24 3.25 13.79
N VAL A 269 -22.71 3.54 12.56
CA VAL A 269 -22.10 4.57 11.70
C VAL A 269 -22.18 5.95 12.35
N MET A 270 -23.32 6.29 12.96
CA MET A 270 -23.48 7.54 13.69
C MET A 270 -22.63 7.61 14.96
N TYR A 271 -22.41 6.50 15.66
CA TYR A 271 -21.48 6.44 16.80
C TYR A 271 -20.06 6.81 16.38
N VAL A 272 -19.56 6.19 15.29
CA VAL A 272 -18.25 6.54 14.71
C VAL A 272 -18.22 8.00 14.24
N GLY A 273 -19.29 8.46 13.59
CA GLY A 273 -19.42 9.85 13.09
C GLY A 273 -19.38 10.90 14.19
N LYS A 274 -20.07 10.67 15.32
CA LYS A 274 -20.04 11.54 16.50
C LYS A 274 -18.66 11.61 17.13
N LYS A 275 -17.91 10.49 17.18
CA LYS A 275 -16.52 10.47 17.66
C LYS A 275 -15.58 11.26 16.75
N LEU A 276 -15.78 11.18 15.44
CA LEU A 276 -14.95 11.86 14.44
C LEU A 276 -15.24 13.35 14.33
N ALA A 277 -16.51 13.74 14.41
CA ALA A 277 -16.97 15.11 14.13
C ALA A 277 -18.12 15.51 15.08
N PRO A 278 -17.87 15.64 16.40
CA PRO A 278 -18.94 15.80 17.40
C PRO A 278 -19.82 17.05 17.20
N ASN A 279 -19.25 18.13 16.66
CA ASN A 279 -19.93 19.43 16.50
C ASN A 279 -20.44 19.71 15.08
N GLN A 280 -20.58 18.67 14.25
CA GLN A 280 -21.03 18.80 12.86
C GLN A 280 -22.45 18.27 12.67
N THR A 281 -23.06 18.57 11.53
CA THR A 281 -24.39 18.06 11.18
C THR A 281 -24.41 16.53 11.11
N ARG A 282 -25.58 15.93 11.33
CA ARG A 282 -25.75 14.47 11.28
C ARG A 282 -25.31 13.88 9.94
N ASP A 283 -25.65 14.55 8.83
CA ASP A 283 -25.28 14.10 7.49
C ASP A 283 -23.78 14.16 7.27
N TYR A 284 -23.11 15.21 7.77
CA TYR A 284 -21.66 15.32 7.70
C TYR A 284 -20.98 14.23 8.55
N GLN A 285 -21.49 13.97 9.75
CA GLN A 285 -21.00 12.89 10.63
C GLN A 285 -21.10 11.53 9.95
N LYS A 286 -22.24 11.23 9.33
CA LYS A 286 -22.46 9.98 8.59
C LYS A 286 -21.49 9.83 7.44
N LYS A 287 -21.43 10.82 6.53
CA LYS A 287 -20.52 10.80 5.37
C LYS A 287 -19.06 10.70 5.78
N ARG A 288 -18.68 11.39 6.86
CA ARG A 288 -17.31 11.33 7.38
C ARG A 288 -16.99 9.97 7.98
N ALA A 289 -17.92 9.35 8.70
CA ALA A 289 -17.75 7.99 9.24
C ALA A 289 -17.58 6.97 8.12
N GLU A 290 -18.47 6.98 7.12
CA GLU A 290 -18.41 6.09 5.96
C GLU A 290 -17.08 6.24 5.23
N PHE A 291 -16.68 7.48 4.92
CA PHE A 291 -15.40 7.76 4.29
C PHE A 291 -14.21 7.20 5.08
N VAL A 292 -14.22 7.34 6.42
CA VAL A 292 -13.13 6.87 7.28
C VAL A 292 -13.11 5.35 7.39
N LEU A 293 -14.27 4.71 7.54
CA LEU A 293 -14.39 3.24 7.58
C LEU A 293 -13.95 2.62 6.25
N ASP A 294 -14.24 3.28 5.13
CA ASP A 294 -13.91 2.77 3.80
C ASP A 294 -12.43 2.99 3.47
N ASN A 295 -11.86 4.15 3.75
CA ASN A 295 -10.50 4.50 3.29
C ASN A 295 -9.40 4.24 4.32
N TYR A 296 -9.68 4.34 5.62
CA TYR A 296 -8.62 4.32 6.65
C TYR A 296 -8.64 3.10 7.56
N LEU A 297 -9.80 2.48 7.79
CA LEU A 297 -9.86 1.22 8.55
C LEU A 297 -9.47 0.04 7.66
N LEU A 298 -8.46 -0.72 8.09
CA LEU A 298 -7.96 -1.94 7.43
C LEU A 298 -7.85 -1.81 5.89
N PRO A 299 -7.15 -0.79 5.38
CA PRO A 299 -7.11 -0.48 3.94
C PRO A 299 -6.58 -1.62 3.07
N HIS A 300 -5.81 -2.58 3.60
CA HIS A 300 -5.35 -3.76 2.85
C HIS A 300 -6.49 -4.64 2.31
N LEU A 301 -7.70 -4.50 2.86
CA LEU A 301 -8.90 -5.20 2.41
C LEU A 301 -9.69 -4.41 1.35
N ASN A 302 -9.23 -3.22 0.95
CA ASN A 302 -9.89 -2.37 -0.04
C ASN A 302 -9.64 -2.80 -1.50
N TYR A 303 -9.19 -4.02 -1.76
CA TYR A 303 -8.86 -4.49 -3.10
C TYR A 303 -10.04 -4.41 -4.08
N MET A 304 -11.27 -4.56 -3.57
CA MET A 304 -12.52 -4.40 -4.31
C MET A 304 -13.25 -3.08 -4.03
N MET A 305 -12.69 -2.18 -3.21
CA MET A 305 -13.39 -0.93 -2.89
C MET A 305 -13.47 -0.04 -4.14
N PRO A 306 -14.67 0.38 -4.57
CA PRO A 306 -14.82 1.38 -5.62
C PRO A 306 -14.09 2.67 -5.27
N ARG A 307 -13.51 3.34 -6.26
CA ARG A 307 -12.87 4.65 -6.04
C ARG A 307 -13.88 5.76 -5.86
N PHE A 308 -14.92 5.70 -6.66
CA PHE A 308 -16.06 6.58 -6.61
C PHE A 308 -17.22 5.76 -6.10
N VAL A 309 -17.92 6.29 -5.11
CA VAL A 309 -19.13 5.69 -4.59
C VAL A 309 -20.27 6.53 -5.12
N HIS A 310 -20.97 6.00 -6.11
CA HIS A 310 -22.25 6.54 -6.56
C HIS A 310 -23.34 5.87 -5.74
N GLU A 311 -23.96 6.62 -4.83
CA GLU A 311 -24.98 6.09 -3.92
C GLU A 311 -26.20 5.51 -4.66
N GLU A 312 -26.42 5.92 -5.92
CA GLU A 312 -27.49 5.46 -6.80
C GLU A 312 -27.20 4.11 -7.49
N ASP A 313 -25.94 3.65 -7.50
CA ASP A 313 -25.54 2.37 -8.08
C ASP A 313 -25.64 1.24 -7.03
N GLU A 314 -26.70 0.43 -7.15
CA GLU A 314 -26.99 -0.65 -6.21
C GLU A 314 -25.92 -1.75 -6.21
N GLU A 315 -25.32 -2.05 -7.36
CA GLU A 315 -24.28 -3.07 -7.48
C GLU A 315 -22.99 -2.61 -6.80
N MET A 316 -22.63 -1.35 -7.00
CA MET A 316 -21.50 -0.71 -6.33
C MET A 316 -21.68 -0.68 -4.80
N MET A 317 -22.88 -0.32 -4.33
CA MET A 317 -23.18 -0.30 -2.90
C MET A 317 -23.14 -1.70 -2.27
N LYS A 318 -23.53 -2.75 -3.02
CA LYS A 318 -23.36 -4.14 -2.59
C LYS A 318 -21.90 -4.49 -2.44
N LEU A 319 -21.03 -4.02 -3.34
CA LEU A 319 -19.59 -4.23 -3.25
C LEU A 319 -19.00 -3.54 -2.02
N VAL A 320 -19.34 -2.27 -1.78
CA VAL A 320 -18.91 -1.53 -0.58
C VAL A 320 -19.30 -2.28 0.70
N ARG A 321 -20.55 -2.74 0.80
CA ARG A 321 -21.03 -3.54 1.95
C ARG A 321 -20.23 -4.83 2.10
N SER A 322 -19.93 -5.53 1.01
CA SER A 322 -19.14 -6.76 1.06
C SER A 322 -17.71 -6.54 1.59
N VAL A 323 -17.08 -5.42 1.20
CA VAL A 323 -15.75 -5.05 1.70
C VAL A 323 -15.81 -4.67 3.17
N ARG A 324 -16.81 -3.92 3.61
CA ARG A 324 -17.02 -3.59 5.03
C ARG A 324 -17.22 -4.86 5.87
N LEU A 325 -18.01 -5.82 5.39
CA LEU A 325 -18.19 -7.12 6.05
C LEU A 325 -16.88 -7.91 6.13
N ALA A 326 -16.06 -7.91 5.08
CA ALA A 326 -14.73 -8.53 5.11
C ALA A 326 -13.83 -7.88 6.18
N LYS A 327 -13.88 -6.55 6.32
CA LYS A 327 -13.19 -5.83 7.41
C LYS A 327 -13.69 -6.25 8.78
N ALA A 328 -15.01 -6.41 8.95
CA ALA A 328 -15.59 -6.87 10.21
C ALA A 328 -15.13 -8.28 10.58
N HIS A 329 -15.15 -9.22 9.64
CA HIS A 329 -14.60 -10.56 9.89
C HIS A 329 -13.11 -10.53 10.24
N PHE A 330 -12.31 -9.73 9.54
CA PHE A 330 -10.89 -9.60 9.85
C PHE A 330 -10.66 -8.98 11.24
N LEU A 331 -11.43 -7.96 11.60
CA LEU A 331 -11.42 -7.36 12.93
C LEU A 331 -11.83 -8.38 14.01
N GLY A 332 -12.79 -9.26 13.71
CA GLY A 332 -13.15 -10.41 14.54
C GLY A 332 -11.97 -11.35 14.80
N ARG A 333 -11.16 -11.66 13.77
CA ARG A 333 -9.94 -12.46 13.94
C ARG A 333 -8.85 -11.76 14.75
N ILE A 334 -8.79 -10.42 14.71
CA ILE A 334 -7.87 -9.65 15.57
C ILE A 334 -8.34 -9.76 17.03
N ALA A 335 -9.64 -9.63 17.29
CA ALA A 335 -10.22 -9.82 18.62
C ALA A 335 -10.03 -11.24 19.16
N GLU A 336 -10.24 -12.27 18.32
CA GLU A 336 -9.96 -13.67 18.66
C GLU A 336 -8.50 -13.84 19.06
N ALA A 337 -7.56 -13.31 18.28
CA ALA A 337 -6.14 -13.37 18.60
C ALA A 337 -5.80 -12.67 19.94
N CYS A 338 -6.50 -11.58 20.26
CA CYS A 338 -6.36 -10.89 21.55
C CYS A 338 -6.85 -11.77 22.71
N PHE A 339 -7.99 -12.44 22.57
CA PHE A 339 -8.52 -13.34 23.60
C PHE A 339 -7.73 -14.64 23.72
N ASP A 340 -7.27 -15.21 22.62
CA ASP A 340 -6.35 -16.37 22.63
C ASP A 340 -5.11 -16.06 23.47
N LEU A 341 -4.58 -14.84 23.37
CA LEU A 341 -3.43 -14.42 24.16
C LEU A 341 -3.79 -14.27 25.64
N VAL A 342 -4.98 -13.76 25.95
CA VAL A 342 -5.51 -13.68 27.33
C VAL A 342 -5.64 -15.06 27.97
N LEU A 343 -6.05 -16.07 27.18
CA LEU A 343 -6.25 -17.45 27.60
C LEU A 343 -4.96 -18.28 27.58
N ASP A 344 -3.79 -17.66 27.36
CA ASP A 344 -2.48 -18.31 27.22
C ASP A 344 -2.44 -19.42 26.13
N ARG A 345 -3.34 -19.34 25.14
CA ARG A 345 -3.42 -20.30 24.01
C ARG A 345 -2.44 -19.95 22.89
N ARG A 346 -1.98 -18.70 22.83
CA ARG A 346 -0.92 -18.23 21.93
C ARG A 346 0.37 -18.00 22.70
N ARG A 347 1.47 -18.59 22.19
CA ARG A 347 2.82 -18.25 22.63
C ARG A 347 3.29 -17.02 21.86
N ILE A 348 3.76 -16.02 22.59
CA ILE A 348 4.50 -14.87 22.05
C ILE A 348 5.95 -15.28 21.83
#